data_AF-A0A7J8XI91-F1
#
_entry.id   AF-A0A7J8XI91-F1
#
_cell.length_a   1.000
_cell.length_b   1.000
_cell.length_c   1.000
_cell.angle_alpha   90.00
_cell.angle_beta   90.00
_cell.angle_gamma   90.00
#
_symmetry.space_group_name_H-M   'P 1'
#
loop_
_entity.id
_entity.type
_entity.pdbx_description
1 polymer ?
#
loop_
_entity_poly.entity_id
_entity_poly.type
_entity_poly.pdbx_seq_one_letter_code
_entity_poly.pdbx_strand_id
1 'polypeptide(L)' 'MANIFQIEARAILEGLKLSWKRGFRQVEVESDNALLIDTIRNDFAENNNTVEI' A
#
# COMPACT_ATOMS: atom_id res chain seq x y z
N MET A 1 -11.15 -18.62 -2.67
CA MET A 1 -11.58 -17.42 -3.41
C MET A 1 -10.88 -16.23 -2.77
N ALA A 2 -9.94 -15.57 -3.43
CA ALA A 2 -9.37 -14.35 -2.89
C ALA A 2 -10.47 -13.28 -2.89
N ASN A 3 -10.63 -12.55 -1.78
CA ASN A 3 -11.61 -11.46 -1.77
C ASN A 3 -11.08 -10.28 -2.61
N ILE A 4 -11.99 -9.39 -3.03
CA ILE A 4 -11.68 -8.22 -3.88
C ILE A 4 -10.54 -7.39 -3.26
N PHE A 5 -10.59 -7.19 -1.94
CA PHE A 5 -9.55 -6.48 -1.20
C PHE A 5 -8.14 -7.09 -1.38
N GLN A 6 -7.99 -8.41 -1.27
CA GLN A 6 -6.70 -9.09 -1.46
C GLN A 6 -6.17 -8.97 -2.89
N ILE A 7 -7.07 -8.96 -3.88
CA ILE A 7 -6.70 -8.81 -5.28
C ILE A 7 -6.15 -7.40 -5.52
N GLU A 8 -6.85 -6.37 -5.04
CA GLU A 8 -6.44 -4.98 -5.20
C GLU A 8 -5.19 -4.64 -4.41
N ALA A 9 -5.07 -5.10 -3.16
CA ALA A 9 -3.86 -4.95 -2.36
C ALA A 9 -2.62 -5.54 -3.07
N ARG A 10 -2.80 -6.72 -3.69
CA ARG A 10 -1.73 -7.36 -4.48
C ARG A 10 -1.38 -6.56 -5.74
N ALA A 11 -2.37 -5.98 -6.42
CA ALA A 11 -2.14 -5.13 -7.58
C ALA A 11 -1.31 -3.89 -7.21
N ILE A 12 -1.63 -3.23 -6.09
CA ILE A 12 -0.84 -2.10 -5.56
C ILE A 12 0.59 -2.55 -5.27
N LEU A 13 0.78 -3.65 -4.55
CA LEU A 13 2.11 -4.16 -4.20
C LEU A 13 2.99 -4.45 -5.42
N GLU A 14 2.45 -5.12 -6.45
CA GLU A 14 3.19 -5.41 -7.67
C GLU A 14 3.49 -4.13 -8.48
N GLY A 15 2.57 -3.17 -8.51
CA GLY A 15 2.81 -1.84 -9.07
C GLY A 15 3.96 -1.10 -8.38
N LEU A 16 4.01 -1.12 -7.05
CA LEU A 16 5.08 -0.52 -6.25
C LEU A 16 6.44 -1.21 -6.47
N LYS A 17 6.46 -2.55 -6.57
CA LYS A 17 7.70 -3.28 -6.91
C LYS A 17 8.20 -2.90 -8.30
N LEU A 18 7.30 -2.76 -9.27
CA LEU A 18 7.65 -2.37 -10.64
C LEU A 18 8.21 -0.95 -10.68
N SER A 19 7.57 0.01 -10.00
CA SER A 19 8.04 1.39 -9.96
C SER A 19 9.42 1.50 -9.29
N TRP A 20 9.63 0.78 -8.19
CA TRP A 20 10.93 0.68 -7.53
C TRP A 20 12.03 0.15 -8.45
N LYS A 21 11.76 -0.95 -9.17
CA LYS A 21 12.67 -1.55 -10.15
C LYS A 21 13.02 -0.60 -11.29
N ARG A 22 12.09 0.28 -11.67
CA ARG A 22 12.29 1.32 -12.69
C ARG A 22 13.01 2.57 -12.18
N GLY A 23 13.35 2.62 -10.90
CA GLY A 23 14.09 3.72 -10.29
C GLY A 23 13.22 4.87 -9.78
N PHE A 24 11.89 4.74 -9.82
CA PHE A 24 11.00 5.73 -9.21
C PHE A 24 11.14 5.65 -7.68
N ARG A 25 11.16 6.83 -7.04
CA ARG A 25 11.30 6.98 -5.59
C ARG A 25 10.12 7.71 -4.95
N GLN A 26 9.35 8.44 -5.76
CA GLN A 26 8.12 9.09 -5.36
C GLN A 26 7.04 8.63 -6.34
N VAL A 27 5.96 8.06 -5.80
CA VAL A 27 4.86 7.48 -6.57
C VAL A 27 3.55 7.88 -5.92
N GLU A 28 2.56 8.22 -6.74
CA GLU A 28 1.19 8.44 -6.33
C GLU A 28 0.38 7.19 -6.71
N VAL A 29 -0.47 6.73 -5.78
CA VAL A 29 -1.34 5.58 -5.96
C VAL A 29 -2.77 6.05 -5.83
N GLU A 30 -3.53 5.95 -6.92
CA GLU A 30 -4.96 6.22 -6.96
C GLU A 30 -5.73 4.89 -6.89
N SER A 31 -6.73 4.81 -6.01
CA SER A 31 -7.62 3.66 -5.88
C SER A 31 -9.02 4.14 -5.49
N ASP A 32 -10.04 3.49 -6.03
CA ASP A 32 -11.45 3.67 -5.70
C ASP A 32 -11.87 2.90 -4.44
N ASN A 33 -11.03 2.00 -3.94
CA ASN A 33 -11.28 1.26 -2.70
C ASN A 33 -10.79 2.05 -1.48
N ALA A 34 -11.71 2.86 -0.92
CA ALA A 34 -11.45 3.67 0.27
C ALA A 34 -10.95 2.84 1.46
N LEU A 35 -11.50 1.64 1.69
CA LEU A 35 -11.11 0.77 2.81
C LEU A 35 -9.64 0.30 2.66
N LEU A 36 -9.21 0.02 1.43
CA LEU A 36 -7.83 -0.36 1.14
C LEU A 36 -6.87 0.80 1.40
N ILE A 37 -7.22 2.00 0.95
CA ILE A 37 -6.43 3.21 1.19
C ILE A 37 -6.31 3.51 2.69
N ASP A 38 -7.41 3.45 3.42
CA ASP A 38 -7.41 3.68 4.86
C ASP A 38 -6.59 2.64 5.60
N THR A 39 -6.67 1.36 5.19
CA THR A 39 -5.84 0.30 5.77
C THR A 39 -4.36 0.57 5.53
N ILE A 40 -3.95 0.87 4.30
CA ILE A 40 -2.53 1.15 3.97
C ILE A 40 -2.02 2.38 4.72
N ARG A 41 -2.83 3.44 4.86
CA ARG A 41 -2.45 4.67 5.55
C ARG A 41 -2.33 4.47 7.07
N ASN A 42 -3.29 3.78 7.67
CA ASN A 42 -3.37 3.66 9.13
C ASN A 42 -2.49 2.53 9.68
N ASP A 43 -2.39 1.40 8.98
CA ASP A 43 -1.49 0.29 9.37
C ASP A 43 -0.01 0.71 9.24
N PHE A 44 0.30 1.62 8.31
CA PHE A 44 1.61 2.27 8.25
C PHE A 44 1.84 3.23 9.44
N ALA A 45 0.80 3.90 9.93
CA ALA A 45 0.91 4.81 11.07
C ALA A 45 1.15 4.08 12.41
N GLU A 46 0.48 2.95 12.66
CA GLU A 46 0.68 2.15 13.87
C GLU A 46 2.10 1.54 13.94
N ASN A 47 2.66 1.11 12.80
CA ASN A 47 4.02 0.56 12.75
C ASN A 47 5.14 1.61 12.88
N ASN A 48 4.84 2.90 12.71
CA ASN A 48 5.81 3.99 12.94
C ASN A 48 5.78 4.52 14.38
N ASN A 49 4.77 4.15 15.18
CA ASN A 49 4.60 4.64 16.55
C ASN A 49 5.17 3.68 17.62
N THR A 50 5.77 2.55 17.21
CA THR A 50 6.42 1.59 18.11
C THR A 50 7.93 1.78 18.25
N VAL A 51 8.46 2.93 17.80
CA VAL A 51 9.81 3.39 18.15
C VAL A 51 9.72 4.66 19.00
N GLU A 52 9.17 4.52 20.20
CA GLU A 52 9.48 5.43 21.30
C GLU A 52 10.10 4.60 22.44
N ILE A 53 11.45 4.67 22.50
CA ILE A 53 12.39 4.40 23.62
C ILE A 53 12.23 3.13 24.47
#